data_AF-H8GK74-F1
#
_entry.id   AF-H8GK74-F1
#
_cell.length_a   1.000
_cell.length_b   1.000
_cell.length_c   1.000
_cell.angle_alpha   90.00
_cell.angle_beta   90.00
_cell.angle_gamma   90.00
#
_symmetry.space_group_name_H-M   'P 1'
#
loop_
_entity.id
_entity.type
_entity.pdbx_description
1 polymer ?
#
loop_
_entity_poly.entity_id
_entity_poly.type
_entity_poly.pdbx_seq_one_letter_code
_entity_poly.pdbx_strand_id
1 'polypeptide(L)'
;MIKTAFSLFIASLMLFLVAEVLSLLPSQAFSKAFYPIGILSLLASFTLLLSYLALLTVRQIIREFRRYFSGIERRQRRLWFVQGKLDREQRLFFHRRLQTRYFLEARKQRLTRVNDRKHSRSLAKAIDTDLAAIKSLVSSDQLEAWKRQNRTYRKQANIEGLIALQQSIVTHR
;
A
#
# COMPACT_ATOMS: atom_id res chain seq x y z
N MET A 1 -24.50 42.55 -15.13
CA MET A 1 -24.14 41.54 -16.16
C MET A 1 -25.18 40.43 -16.25
N ILE A 2 -25.48 39.67 -15.18
CA ILE A 2 -26.54 38.64 -15.25
C ILE A 2 -27.92 39.26 -15.51
N LYS A 3 -28.31 40.28 -14.74
CA LYS A 3 -29.61 40.96 -14.90
C LYS A 3 -29.79 41.53 -16.32
N THR A 4 -28.75 42.13 -16.87
CA THR A 4 -28.72 42.73 -18.21
C THR A 4 -28.76 41.68 -19.33
N ALA A 5 -28.06 40.55 -19.16
CA ALA A 5 -28.13 39.45 -20.11
C ALA A 5 -29.52 38.79 -20.08
N PHE A 6 -30.10 38.61 -18.89
CA PHE A 6 -31.44 38.04 -18.74
C PHE A 6 -32.53 38.96 -19.30
N SER A 7 -32.43 40.28 -19.12
CA SER A 7 -33.35 41.22 -19.75
C SER A 7 -33.23 41.20 -21.27
N LEU A 8 -32.02 41.07 -21.83
CA LEU A 8 -31.79 40.90 -23.27
C LEU A 8 -32.36 39.58 -23.81
N PHE A 9 -32.28 38.52 -23.02
CA PHE A 9 -32.88 37.23 -23.35
C PHE A 9 -34.40 37.33 -23.42
N ILE A 10 -35.04 37.88 -22.39
CA ILE A 10 -36.50 38.11 -22.37
C ILE A 10 -36.90 39.03 -23.53
N ALA A 11 -36.16 40.11 -23.77
CA ALA A 11 -36.41 41.02 -24.89
C ALA A 11 -36.33 40.30 -26.23
N SER A 12 -35.35 39.40 -26.43
CA SER A 12 -35.23 38.61 -27.65
C SER A 12 -36.45 37.69 -27.85
N LEU A 13 -36.95 37.05 -26.79
CA LEU A 13 -38.15 36.22 -26.85
C LEU A 13 -39.38 37.03 -27.26
N MET A 14 -39.54 38.22 -26.69
CA MET A 14 -40.63 39.13 -27.06
C MET A 14 -40.51 39.58 -28.52
N LEU A 15 -39.30 39.88 -29.00
CA LEU A 15 -39.05 40.23 -30.41
C LEU A 15 -39.40 39.08 -31.36
N PHE A 16 -39.09 37.83 -31.00
CA PHE A 16 -39.47 36.66 -31.79
C PHE A 16 -40.99 36.44 -31.81
N LEU A 17 -41.67 36.59 -30.68
CA LEU A 17 -43.14 36.49 -30.63
C LEU A 17 -43.81 37.57 -31.49
N VAL A 18 -43.32 38.81 -31.41
CA VAL A 18 -43.81 39.91 -32.24
C VAL A 18 -43.53 39.66 -33.72
N ALA A 19 -42.34 39.17 -34.08
CA ALA A 19 -42.00 38.81 -35.46
C ALA A 19 -42.91 37.70 -36.00
N GLU A 20 -43.23 36.70 -35.17
CA GLU A 20 -44.12 35.59 -35.52
C GLU A 20 -45.54 36.09 -35.79
N VAL A 21 -46.10 36.90 -34.89
CA VAL A 21 -47.43 37.52 -35.11
C VAL A 21 -47.44 38.39 -36.37
N LEU A 22 -46.38 39.16 -36.62
CA LEU A 22 -46.25 40.00 -37.82
C LEU A 22 -46.11 39.18 -39.10
N SER A 23 -45.59 37.95 -39.03
CA SER A 23 -45.45 37.07 -40.20
C SER A 23 -46.79 36.54 -40.73
N LEU A 24 -47.83 36.56 -39.89
CA LEU A 24 -49.20 36.22 -40.28
C LEU A 24 -49.86 37.31 -41.14
N LEU A 25 -49.31 38.53 -41.17
CA LEU A 25 -49.79 39.58 -42.05
C LEU A 25 -49.29 39.37 -43.49
N PRO A 26 -50.09 39.71 -44.51
CA PRO A 26 -49.72 39.55 -45.91
C PRO A 26 -48.47 40.36 -46.30
N SER A 27 -48.15 41.44 -45.57
CA SER A 27 -46.91 42.20 -45.72
C SER A 27 -45.80 41.68 -44.79
N GLN A 28 -45.04 40.69 -45.26
CA GLN A 28 -43.92 40.09 -44.52
C GLN A 28 -42.69 41.03 -44.32
N ALA A 29 -42.78 42.30 -44.71
CA ALA A 29 -41.67 43.24 -44.62
C ALA A 29 -41.27 43.53 -43.16
N PHE A 30 -42.26 43.61 -42.26
CA PHE A 30 -42.01 43.92 -40.85
C PHE A 30 -41.41 42.75 -40.10
N SER A 31 -41.93 41.52 -40.27
CA SER A 31 -41.36 40.33 -39.60
C SER A 31 -39.89 40.12 -39.97
N LYS A 32 -39.52 40.33 -41.24
CA LYS A 32 -38.13 40.25 -41.73
C LYS A 32 -37.18 41.24 -41.05
N ALA A 33 -37.67 42.37 -40.53
CA ALA A 33 -36.86 43.33 -39.78
C ALA A 33 -36.70 42.95 -38.30
N PHE A 34 -37.70 42.29 -37.68
CA PHE A 34 -37.67 41.94 -36.25
C PHE A 34 -36.86 40.68 -35.94
N TYR A 35 -36.88 39.65 -36.80
CA TYR A 35 -36.07 38.44 -36.62
C TYR A 35 -34.56 38.70 -36.43
N PRO A 36 -33.86 39.51 -37.27
CA PRO A 36 -32.43 39.76 -37.08
C PRO A 36 -32.12 40.51 -35.78
N ILE A 37 -33.01 41.41 -35.34
CA ILE A 37 -32.86 42.11 -34.06
C ILE A 37 -33.02 41.13 -32.90
N GLY A 38 -33.99 40.21 -32.99
CA GLY A 38 -34.17 39.12 -32.03
C GLY A 38 -32.92 38.22 -31.93
N ILE A 39 -32.36 37.82 -33.08
CA ILE A 39 -31.13 37.02 -33.16
C ILE A 39 -29.94 37.76 -32.53
N LEU A 40 -29.73 39.03 -32.86
CA LEU A 40 -28.64 39.84 -32.30
C LEU A 40 -28.80 40.01 -30.79
N SER A 41 -30.01 40.26 -30.30
CA SER A 41 -30.30 40.38 -28.87
C SER A 41 -30.05 39.06 -28.13
N LEU A 42 -30.43 37.94 -28.72
CA LEU A 42 -30.18 36.61 -28.18
C LEU A 42 -28.67 36.32 -28.10
N LEU A 43 -27.94 36.57 -29.19
CA LEU A 43 -26.49 36.40 -29.26
C LEU A 43 -25.76 37.29 -28.24
N ALA A 44 -26.18 38.56 -28.12
CA ALA A 44 -25.65 39.49 -27.14
C ALA A 44 -25.88 39.01 -25.70
N SER A 45 -27.05 38.43 -25.41
CA SER A 45 -27.34 37.83 -24.09
C SER A 45 -26.38 36.68 -23.77
N PHE A 46 -26.22 35.73 -24.71
CA PHE A 46 -25.34 34.57 -24.51
C PHE A 46 -23.86 34.97 -24.37
N THR A 47 -23.37 35.89 -25.20
CA THR A 47 -21.99 36.38 -25.12
C THR A 47 -21.72 37.11 -23.79
N LEU A 48 -22.68 37.89 -23.29
CA LEU A 48 -22.59 38.51 -21.96
C LEU A 48 -22.57 37.50 -20.82
N LEU A 49 -23.36 36.41 -20.91
CA LEU A 49 -23.33 35.34 -19.91
C LEU A 49 -22.00 34.59 -19.93
N LEU A 50 -21.50 34.23 -21.12
CA LEU A 50 -20.23 33.51 -21.27
C LEU A 50 -19.05 34.36 -20.79
N SER A 51 -19.00 35.63 -21.17
CA SER A 51 -17.93 36.54 -20.71
C SER A 51 -17.97 36.73 -19.19
N TYR A 52 -19.16 36.85 -18.60
CA TYR A 52 -19.30 36.93 -17.15
C TYR A 52 -18.80 35.65 -16.44
N LEU A 53 -19.15 34.47 -16.97
CA LEU A 53 -18.68 33.19 -16.43
C LEU A 53 -17.15 33.08 -16.53
N ALA A 54 -16.58 33.46 -17.67
CA ALA A 54 -15.14 33.47 -17.88
C ALA A 54 -14.41 34.43 -16.91
N LEU A 55 -14.98 35.61 -16.65
CA LEU A 55 -14.41 36.55 -15.69
C LEU A 55 -14.45 36.00 -14.25
N LEU A 56 -15.54 35.31 -13.87
CA LEU A 56 -15.63 34.67 -12.57
C LEU A 56 -14.58 33.57 -12.41
N THR A 57 -14.43 32.68 -13.40
CA THR A 57 -13.46 31.60 -13.34
C THR A 57 -12.04 32.14 -13.27
N VAL A 58 -11.68 33.12 -14.11
CA VAL A 58 -10.37 33.76 -14.09
C VAL A 58 -10.09 34.42 -12.73
N ARG A 59 -11.06 35.15 -12.17
CA ARG A 59 -10.92 35.77 -10.85
C ARG A 59 -10.68 34.72 -9.76
N GLN A 60 -11.39 33.59 -9.83
CA GLN A 60 -11.27 32.50 -8.86
C GLN A 60 -9.91 31.81 -8.98
N ILE A 61 -9.46 31.53 -10.21
CA ILE A 61 -8.13 30.99 -10.49
C ILE A 61 -7.06 31.92 -9.91
N ILE A 62 -7.10 33.22 -10.21
CA ILE A 62 -6.12 34.19 -9.68
C ILE A 62 -6.12 34.20 -8.15
N ARG A 63 -7.30 34.14 -7.52
CA ARG A 63 -7.41 34.09 -6.05
C ARG A 63 -6.77 32.83 -5.49
N GLU A 64 -7.07 31.66 -6.05
CA GLU A 64 -6.51 30.39 -5.58
C GLU A 64 -5.01 30.31 -5.86
N PHE A 65 -4.52 30.85 -6.98
CA PHE A 65 -3.08 30.98 -7.23
C PHE A 65 -2.41 31.84 -6.16
N ARG A 66 -2.94 33.03 -5.87
CA ARG A 66 -2.41 33.91 -4.81
C ARG A 66 -2.43 33.22 -3.44
N ARG A 67 -3.51 32.49 -3.14
CA ARG A 67 -3.63 31.69 -1.91
C ARG A 67 -2.59 30.58 -1.88
N TYR A 68 -2.46 29.81 -2.95
CA TYR A 68 -1.50 28.72 -3.07
C TYR A 68 -0.07 29.22 -2.86
N PHE A 69 0.30 30.36 -3.44
CA PHE A 69 1.62 30.98 -3.25
C PHE A 69 1.74 31.80 -1.96
N SER A 70 0.68 31.89 -1.15
CA SER A 70 0.73 32.58 0.14
C SER A 70 1.70 31.88 1.10
N GLY A 71 2.28 32.66 2.01
CA GLY A 71 3.25 32.16 2.98
C GLY A 71 2.69 31.07 3.90
N ILE A 72 1.39 31.13 4.23
CA ILE A 72 0.72 30.17 5.11
C ILE A 72 0.61 28.81 4.43
N GLU A 73 0.04 28.76 3.22
CA GLU A 73 -0.12 27.53 2.45
C GLU A 73 1.26 26.93 2.09
N ARG A 74 2.27 27.77 1.83
CA ARG A 74 3.66 27.31 1.62
C ARG A 74 4.23 26.62 2.87
N ARG A 75 3.99 27.16 4.07
CA ARG A 75 4.42 26.54 5.32
C ARG A 75 3.71 25.21 5.54
N GLN A 76 2.40 25.16 5.31
CA GLN A 76 1.60 23.94 5.43
C GLN A 76 2.08 22.83 4.49
N ARG A 77 2.37 23.16 3.22
CA ARG A 77 2.97 22.21 2.28
C ARG A 77 4.33 21.69 2.73
N ARG A 78 5.18 22.56 3.30
CA ARG A 78 6.47 22.14 3.86
C ARG A 78 6.29 21.20 5.05
N LEU A 79 5.33 21.47 5.92
CA LEU A 79 5.01 20.59 7.05
C LEU A 79 4.57 19.21 6.56
N TRP A 80 3.65 19.15 5.59
CA TRP A 80 3.23 17.87 5.00
C TRP A 80 4.38 17.13 4.31
N PHE A 81 5.27 17.84 3.63
CA PHE A 81 6.45 17.23 3.03
C PHE A 81 7.39 16.63 4.08
N VAL A 82 7.65 17.37 5.17
CA VAL A 82 8.50 16.89 6.27
C VAL A 82 7.86 15.70 6.98
N GLN A 83 6.56 15.75 7.26
CA GLN A 83 5.81 14.63 7.85
C GLN A 83 5.88 13.39 6.95
N GLY A 84 5.59 13.54 5.66
CA GLY A 84 5.68 12.43 4.70
C GLY A 84 7.09 11.84 4.60
N LYS A 85 8.12 12.68 4.71
CA LYS A 85 9.51 12.20 4.75
C LYS A 85 9.80 11.41 6.03
N LEU A 86 9.38 11.91 7.20
CA LEU A 86 9.56 11.21 8.47
C LEU A 86 8.85 9.86 8.47
N ASP A 87 7.59 9.79 8.01
CA ASP A 87 6.83 8.55 7.95
C ASP A 87 7.46 7.53 7.01
N ARG A 88 8.07 8.00 5.91
CA ARG A 88 8.79 7.13 4.97
C ARG A 88 10.04 6.55 5.62
N GLU A 89 10.85 7.37 6.29
CA GLU A 89 12.07 6.93 6.96
C GLU A 89 11.77 5.94 8.09
N GLN A 90 10.72 6.20 8.90
CA GLN A 90 10.29 5.29 9.96
C GLN A 90 9.87 3.92 9.41
N ARG A 91 9.11 3.89 8.31
CA ARG A 91 8.72 2.64 7.63
C ARG A 91 9.94 1.89 7.10
N LEU A 92 10.86 2.59 6.44
CA LEU A 92 12.10 1.99 5.95
C LEU A 92 12.94 1.38 7.09
N PHE A 93 13.08 2.12 8.19
CA PHE A 93 13.80 1.63 9.37
C PHE A 93 13.13 0.39 9.98
N PHE A 94 11.81 0.40 10.14
CA PHE A 94 11.05 -0.73 10.63
C PHE A 94 11.27 -1.99 9.77
N HIS A 95 11.14 -1.87 8.45
CA HIS A 95 11.32 -3.00 7.54
C HIS A 95 12.77 -3.51 7.53
N ARG A 96 13.78 -2.64 7.59
CA ARG A 96 15.18 -3.05 7.71
C ARG A 96 15.45 -3.81 9.01
N ARG A 97 14.89 -3.35 10.13
CA ARG A 97 14.99 -4.04 11.42
C ARG A 97 14.35 -5.43 11.35
N LEU A 98 13.18 -5.54 10.74
CA LEU A 98 12.48 -6.81 10.59
C LEU A 98 13.28 -7.80 9.73
N GLN A 99 13.80 -7.36 8.58
CA GLN A 99 14.66 -8.16 7.71
C GLN A 99 15.91 -8.64 8.44
N THR A 100 16.60 -7.72 9.13
CA THR A 100 17.81 -8.05 9.90
C THR A 100 17.52 -9.11 10.96
N ARG A 101 16.43 -8.96 11.71
CA ARG A 101 16.00 -9.93 12.72
C ARG A 101 15.71 -11.30 12.08
N TYR A 102 14.97 -11.32 10.99
CA TYR A 102 14.63 -12.55 10.27
C TYR A 102 15.88 -13.33 9.85
N PHE A 103 16.85 -12.67 9.22
CA PHE A 103 18.09 -13.31 8.79
C PHE A 103 18.95 -13.77 9.97
N LEU A 104 19.00 -13.01 11.06
CA LEU A 104 19.69 -13.41 12.28
C LEU A 104 19.06 -14.65 12.92
N GLU A 105 17.72 -14.71 13.04
CA GLU A 105 17.01 -15.87 13.57
C GLU A 105 17.22 -17.10 12.69
N ALA A 106 17.11 -16.96 11.37
CA ALA A 106 17.37 -18.05 10.42
C ALA A 106 18.82 -18.57 10.54
N ARG A 107 19.80 -17.66 10.64
CA ARG A 107 21.20 -18.03 10.84
C ARG A 107 21.41 -18.73 12.18
N LYS A 108 20.82 -18.21 13.26
CA LYS A 108 20.88 -18.82 14.60
C LYS A 108 20.33 -20.25 14.55
N GLN A 109 19.13 -20.44 14.02
CA GLN A 109 18.52 -21.77 13.89
C GLN A 109 19.39 -22.74 13.07
N ARG A 110 19.98 -22.28 11.96
CA ARG A 110 20.89 -23.10 11.16
C ARG A 110 22.12 -23.51 11.96
N LEU A 111 22.75 -22.57 12.67
CA LEU A 111 23.93 -22.84 13.49
C LEU A 111 23.61 -23.80 14.65
N THR A 112 22.49 -23.60 15.33
CA THR A 112 22.01 -24.50 16.39
C THR A 112 21.82 -25.92 15.83
N ARG A 113 21.09 -26.09 14.72
CA ARG A 113 20.90 -27.41 14.09
C ARG A 113 22.22 -28.10 13.70
N VAL A 114 23.19 -27.34 13.20
CA VAL A 114 24.52 -27.88 12.86
C VAL A 114 25.26 -28.31 14.13
N ASN A 115 25.20 -27.50 15.19
CA ASN A 115 25.84 -27.81 16.46
C ASN A 115 25.21 -29.04 17.14
N ASP A 116 23.89 -29.14 17.15
CA ASP A 116 23.13 -30.26 17.71
C ASP A 116 23.48 -31.57 16.99
N ARG A 117 23.55 -31.54 15.66
CA ARG A 117 24.00 -32.69 14.85
C ARG A 117 25.44 -33.11 15.20
N LYS A 118 26.33 -32.15 15.43
CA LYS A 118 27.71 -32.42 15.84
C LYS A 118 27.74 -33.08 17.23
N HIS A 119 26.99 -32.55 18.18
CA HIS A 119 26.88 -33.09 19.53
C HIS A 119 26.28 -34.50 19.54
N SER A 120 25.15 -34.71 18.84
CA SER A 120 24.52 -36.02 18.70
C SER A 120 25.48 -37.06 18.10
N ARG A 121 26.25 -36.71 17.07
CA ARG A 121 27.28 -37.61 16.51
C ARG A 121 28.40 -37.92 17.49
N SER A 122 28.86 -36.93 18.24
CA SER A 122 29.90 -37.10 19.25
C SER A 122 29.42 -38.02 20.38
N LEU A 123 28.21 -37.80 20.87
CA LEU A 123 27.58 -38.57 21.93
C LEU A 123 27.32 -40.01 21.51
N ALA A 124 26.77 -40.22 20.30
CA ALA A 124 26.57 -41.56 19.76
C ALA A 124 27.88 -42.35 19.62
N LYS A 125 28.98 -41.67 19.25
CA LYS A 125 30.31 -42.30 19.17
C LYS A 125 30.84 -42.68 20.56
N ALA A 126 30.61 -41.84 21.58
CA ALA A 126 30.96 -42.16 22.96
C ALA A 126 30.16 -43.37 23.49
N ILE A 127 28.86 -43.44 23.17
CA ILE A 127 28.01 -44.58 23.50
C ILE A 127 28.52 -45.86 22.81
N ASP A 128 28.94 -45.78 21.54
CA ASP A 128 29.53 -46.94 20.84
C ASP A 128 30.81 -47.44 21.54
N THR A 129 31.64 -46.53 22.07
CA THR A 129 32.83 -46.91 22.86
C THR A 129 32.47 -47.50 24.22
N ASP A 130 31.46 -46.95 24.91
CA ASP A 130 31.00 -47.49 26.20
C ASP A 130 30.38 -48.89 26.02
N LEU A 131 29.56 -49.10 24.99
CA LEU A 131 28.99 -50.40 24.63
C LEU A 131 30.05 -51.45 24.32
N ALA A 132 31.17 -51.04 23.71
CA ALA A 132 32.30 -51.95 23.46
C ALA A 132 32.99 -52.36 24.77
N ALA A 133 33.08 -51.46 25.74
CA ALA A 133 33.71 -51.72 27.04
C ALA A 133 32.88 -52.67 27.92
N ILE A 134 31.55 -52.57 27.90
CA ILE A 134 30.65 -53.42 28.72
C ILE A 134 30.21 -54.71 28.01
N LYS A 135 30.77 -55.02 26.84
CA LYS A 135 30.33 -56.15 25.99
C LYS A 135 30.36 -57.50 26.71
N SER A 136 31.29 -57.71 27.63
CA SER A 136 31.43 -58.96 28.39
C SER A 136 30.48 -59.08 29.58
N LEU A 137 29.83 -57.98 29.98
CA LEU A 137 28.99 -57.90 31.19
C LEU A 137 27.50 -58.02 30.90
N VAL A 138 27.09 -57.94 29.62
CA VAL A 138 25.70 -57.82 29.21
C VAL A 138 25.34 -58.90 28.20
N SER A 139 24.08 -59.35 28.20
CA SER A 139 23.58 -60.33 27.24
C SER A 139 23.67 -59.82 25.80
N SER A 140 23.86 -60.75 24.86
CA SER A 140 24.04 -60.38 23.44
C SER A 140 22.82 -59.67 22.84
N ASP A 141 21.62 -60.04 23.27
CA ASP A 141 20.36 -59.46 22.81
C ASP A 141 20.17 -58.02 23.28
N GLN A 142 20.51 -57.73 24.54
CA GLN A 142 20.41 -56.39 25.12
C GLN A 142 21.45 -55.44 24.49
N LEU A 143 22.65 -55.94 24.21
CA LEU A 143 23.70 -55.19 23.53
C LEU A 143 23.31 -54.84 22.08
N GLU A 144 22.69 -55.77 21.35
CA GLU A 144 22.15 -55.49 20.01
C GLU A 144 20.97 -54.50 20.05
N ALA A 145 20.10 -54.60 21.06
CA ALA A 145 19.00 -53.64 21.25
C ALA A 145 19.52 -52.21 21.46
N TRP A 146 20.52 -52.00 22.32
CA TRP A 146 21.12 -50.69 22.55
C TRP A 146 21.86 -50.15 21.33
N LYS A 147 22.57 -51.01 20.57
CA LYS A 147 23.17 -50.59 19.29
C LYS A 147 22.13 -50.12 18.29
N ARG A 148 21.00 -50.81 18.19
CA ARG A 148 19.88 -50.42 17.31
C ARG A 148 19.29 -49.08 17.76
N GLN A 149 19.07 -48.88 19.07
CA GLN A 149 18.59 -47.62 19.63
C GLN A 149 19.57 -46.46 19.37
N ASN A 150 20.87 -46.66 19.58
CA ASN A 150 21.90 -45.65 19.29
C ASN A 150 21.88 -45.23 17.82
N ARG A 151 21.78 -46.20 16.90
CA ARG A 151 21.65 -45.92 15.45
C ARG A 151 20.39 -45.14 15.11
N THR A 152 19.25 -45.50 15.70
CA THR A 152 17.96 -44.82 15.48
C THR A 152 18.00 -43.39 16.00
N TYR A 153 18.44 -43.16 17.25
CA TYR A 153 18.53 -41.83 17.83
C TYR A 153 19.56 -40.95 17.12
N ARG A 154 20.67 -41.53 16.64
CA ARG A 154 21.65 -40.82 15.78
C ARG A 154 21.04 -40.38 14.45
N LYS A 155 20.23 -41.23 13.79
CA LYS A 155 19.56 -40.86 12.53
C LYS A 155 18.54 -39.74 12.73
N GLN A 156 17.84 -39.76 13.85
CA GLN A 156 16.84 -38.76 14.22
C GLN A 156 17.44 -37.48 14.83
N ALA A 157 18.75 -37.45 15.10
CA ALA A 157 19.43 -36.40 15.88
C ALA A 157 18.74 -36.14 17.24
N ASN A 158 18.19 -37.20 17.85
CA ASN A 158 17.50 -37.13 19.14
C ASN A 158 18.53 -37.16 20.28
N ILE A 159 18.95 -35.98 20.73
CA ILE A 159 19.95 -35.83 21.81
C ILE A 159 19.41 -36.37 23.13
N GLU A 160 18.15 -36.09 23.47
CA GLU A 160 17.54 -36.55 24.72
C GLU A 160 17.50 -38.08 24.79
N GLY A 161 17.11 -38.74 23.69
CA GLY A 161 17.14 -40.20 23.59
C GLY A 161 18.55 -40.78 23.71
N LEU A 162 19.57 -40.10 23.18
CA LEU A 162 20.98 -40.51 23.35
C LEU A 162 21.46 -40.35 24.80
N ILE A 163 21.06 -39.26 25.49
CA ILE A 163 21.40 -39.05 26.90
C ILE A 163 20.74 -40.12 27.78
N ALA A 164 19.45 -40.39 27.57
CA ALA A 164 18.74 -41.44 28.30
C ALA A 164 19.35 -42.83 28.05
N LEU A 165 19.76 -43.11 26.81
CA LEU A 165 20.47 -44.35 26.46
C LEU A 165 21.83 -44.42 27.17
N GLN A 166 22.58 -43.32 27.23
CA GLN A 166 23.85 -43.31 27.95
C GLN A 166 23.66 -43.55 29.45
N GLN A 167 22.65 -42.95 30.06
CA GLN A 167 22.33 -43.15 31.48
C GLN A 167 22.00 -44.61 31.80
N SER A 168 21.22 -45.29 30.94
CA SER A 168 20.91 -46.71 31.13
C SER A 168 22.12 -47.62 30.92
N ILE A 169 23.06 -47.25 30.04
CA ILE A 169 24.32 -47.97 29.85
C ILE A 169 25.24 -47.80 31.06
N VAL A 170 25.34 -46.58 31.61
CA VAL A 170 26.19 -46.29 32.78
C VAL A 170 25.72 -47.03 34.02
N THR A 171 24.41 -47.28 34.19
CA THR A 171 23.90 -48.10 35.32
C THR A 171 24.30 -49.58 35.26
N HIS A 172 24.85 -50.05 34.14
CA HIS A 172 25.34 -51.42 33.96
C HIS A 172 26.87 -51.52 33.85
N ARG A 173 27.57 -50.41 34.07
CA ARG A 173 29.03 -50.34 34.14
C ARG A 173 29.49 -50.61 35.57
#